data_AF-A0A969JZC0-F1
#
_entry.id   AF-A0A969JZC0-F1
#
_cell.length_a   1.000
_cell.length_b   1.000
_cell.length_c   1.000
_cell.angle_alpha   90.00
_cell.angle_beta   90.00
_cell.angle_gamma   90.00
#
_symmetry.space_group_name_H-M   'P 1'
#
loop_
_entity.id
_entity.type
_entity.pdbx_description
1 polymer ?
#
loop_
_entity_poly.entity_id
_entity_poly.type
_entity_poly.pdbx_seq_one_letter_code
_entity_poly.pdbx_strand_id
1 'polypeptide(L)'
;MDDRDPLFYATQHTINNLKTIARTQRVQDLSSLSLPEIDEIVNKIGRNAPAGNVPGVILSGLLRLPQRIPPADMVQRDIHLLFKGVEQTLIDRVVYGTFYAAPAAILGTYQHLLKLAGKDPNLSFPEGLWQFYIDYALRDDTARHTCETHGFDTTLTQHKIKLSAVDRVTAWAMATASCLHQYYDLLENEWRERVLIYVLQELTAERPDSAHFQRMYRLWDGKRPYVRGQDVQPHETYPAYRRRKFDEFLATAMDGLPKSLQAEWLARVQEAEQKGLSAYQRQMSIRSYLEPGVYGEVRKPVPLESAHIGIIHQGRYYLLPICVENSTSPVDVVTMRTRIATFMSYPRRKFASTIAKADLCASRCAAGTAGAVARSAAQ
;
A
#
# COMPACT_ATOMS: atom_id res chain seq x y z
N MET A 1 37.77 6.63 -10.61
CA MET A 1 36.70 6.49 -9.60
C MET A 1 37.24 7.15 -8.34
N ASP A 2 36.59 8.21 -7.87
CA ASP A 2 37.06 9.01 -6.73
C ASP A 2 36.75 8.24 -5.43
N ASP A 3 37.78 7.88 -4.66
CA ASP A 3 37.73 7.19 -3.36
C ASP A 3 37.11 8.07 -2.24
N ARG A 4 36.21 8.97 -2.59
CA ARG A 4 35.53 9.92 -1.69
C ARG A 4 34.01 9.85 -1.78
N ASP A 5 33.44 8.84 -2.43
CA ASP A 5 31.99 8.62 -2.44
C ASP A 5 31.54 7.91 -1.14
N PRO A 6 30.79 8.57 -0.23
CA PRO A 6 30.29 7.96 1.00
C PRO A 6 29.47 6.68 0.77
N LEU A 7 28.83 6.56 -0.40
CA LEU A 7 28.07 5.38 -0.80
C LEU A 7 28.96 4.15 -1.01
N PHE A 8 30.15 4.35 -1.58
CA PHE A 8 31.10 3.27 -1.83
C PHE A 8 31.62 2.71 -0.49
N TYR A 9 31.97 3.57 0.47
CA TYR A 9 32.38 3.15 1.80
C TYR A 9 31.28 2.40 2.55
N ALA A 10 30.05 2.93 2.54
CA ALA A 10 28.93 2.26 3.20
C ALA A 10 28.61 0.90 2.56
N THR A 11 28.71 0.79 1.23
CA THR A 11 28.58 -0.48 0.50
C THR A 11 29.64 -1.49 0.95
N GLN A 12 30.91 -1.12 0.91
CA GLN A 12 32.01 -2.02 1.28
C GLN A 12 31.97 -2.43 2.74
N HIS A 13 31.61 -1.49 3.63
CA HIS A 13 31.46 -1.77 5.05
C HIS A 13 30.32 -2.77 5.30
N THR A 14 29.18 -2.62 4.61
CA THR A 14 28.06 -3.55 4.68
C THR A 14 28.48 -4.95 4.22
N ILE A 15 29.17 -5.06 3.08
CA ILE A 15 29.65 -6.33 2.52
C ILE A 15 30.61 -7.02 3.49
N ASN A 16 31.60 -6.30 4.01
CA ASN A 16 32.61 -6.88 4.89
C ASN A 16 32.03 -7.38 6.21
N ASN A 17 31.10 -6.62 6.79
CA ASN A 17 30.40 -7.05 8.00
C ASN A 17 29.59 -8.33 7.73
N LEU A 18 28.77 -8.34 6.67
CA LEU A 18 27.97 -9.50 6.32
C LEU A 18 28.80 -10.73 5.99
N LYS A 19 29.91 -10.60 5.26
CA LYS A 19 30.82 -11.73 5.00
C LYS A 19 31.37 -12.34 6.30
N THR A 20 31.69 -11.50 7.27
CA THR A 20 32.21 -11.96 8.57
C THR A 20 31.17 -12.83 9.30
N ILE A 21 29.90 -12.45 9.24
CA ILE A 21 28.80 -13.20 9.88
C ILE A 21 28.38 -14.41 9.04
N ALA A 22 28.25 -14.24 7.72
CA ALA A 22 27.76 -15.25 6.79
C ALA A 22 28.71 -16.43 6.61
N ARG A 23 30.01 -16.26 6.90
CA ARG A 23 31.00 -17.33 6.90
C ARG A 23 31.10 -18.08 8.24
N THR A 24 30.26 -17.75 9.22
CA THR A 24 30.20 -18.51 10.47
C THR A 24 29.54 -19.88 10.24
N GLN A 25 29.99 -20.90 10.98
CA GLN A 25 29.46 -22.27 10.89
C GLN A 25 27.93 -22.32 11.03
N ARG A 26 27.38 -21.48 11.90
CA ARG A 26 25.93 -21.38 12.14
C ARG A 26 25.12 -20.98 10.91
N VAL A 27 25.68 -20.18 10.01
CA VAL A 27 25.01 -19.81 8.74
C VAL A 27 25.07 -20.98 7.77
N GLN A 28 26.20 -21.68 7.69
CA GLN A 28 26.35 -22.87 6.84
C GLN A 28 25.46 -24.04 7.31
N ASP A 29 25.23 -24.17 8.61
CA ASP A 29 24.39 -25.22 9.18
C ASP A 29 22.88 -24.92 9.01
N LEU A 30 22.49 -23.65 9.01
CA LEU A 30 21.09 -23.22 8.94
C LEU A 30 20.62 -22.90 7.51
N SER A 31 21.53 -22.40 6.67
CA SER A 31 21.26 -22.05 5.27
C SER A 31 21.62 -23.24 4.38
N SER A 32 20.73 -23.62 3.47
CA SER A 32 21.02 -24.64 2.45
C SER A 32 21.84 -24.11 1.27
N LEU A 33 22.44 -22.92 1.39
CA LEU A 33 23.15 -22.23 0.32
C LEU A 33 24.63 -22.57 0.31
N SER A 34 25.20 -22.66 -0.89
CA SER A 34 26.64 -22.81 -1.11
C SER A 34 27.39 -21.50 -0.81
N LEU A 35 28.71 -21.60 -0.56
CA LEU A 35 29.56 -20.43 -0.32
C LEU A 35 29.53 -19.39 -1.47
N PRO A 36 29.55 -19.78 -2.76
CA PRO A 36 29.39 -18.82 -3.86
C PRO A 36 28.04 -18.11 -3.84
N GLU A 37 26.94 -18.81 -3.53
CA GLU A 37 25.61 -18.21 -3.41
C GLU A 37 25.53 -17.24 -2.24
N ILE A 38 26.16 -17.56 -1.11
CA ILE A 38 26.28 -16.66 0.05
C ILE A 38 27.01 -15.38 -0.36
N ASP A 39 28.16 -15.48 -1.02
CA ASP A 39 28.93 -14.30 -1.45
C ASP A 39 28.16 -13.46 -2.48
N GLU A 40 27.40 -14.08 -3.39
CA GLU A 40 26.53 -13.37 -4.34
C GLU A 40 25.42 -12.58 -3.61
N ILE A 41 24.74 -13.22 -2.65
CA ILE A 41 23.66 -12.59 -1.88
C ILE A 41 24.21 -11.42 -1.04
N VAL A 42 25.35 -11.60 -0.39
CA VAL A 42 25.99 -10.54 0.40
C VAL A 42 26.35 -9.33 -0.47
N ASN A 43 26.88 -9.57 -1.67
CA ASN A 43 27.18 -8.49 -2.62
C ASN A 43 25.90 -7.78 -3.10
N LYS A 44 24.80 -8.51 -3.33
CA LYS A 44 23.49 -7.93 -3.67
C LYS A 44 22.96 -7.05 -2.53
N ILE A 45 23.03 -7.52 -1.28
CA ILE A 45 22.61 -6.75 -0.11
C ILE A 45 23.41 -5.44 -0.01
N GLY A 46 24.74 -5.50 -0.09
CA GLY A 46 25.59 -4.33 0.05
C GLY A 46 25.30 -3.25 -1.00
N ARG A 47 24.99 -3.65 -2.24
CA ARG A 47 24.63 -2.73 -3.33
C ARG A 47 23.24 -2.12 -3.17
N ASN A 48 22.28 -2.90 -2.65
CA ASN A 48 20.88 -2.50 -2.59
C ASN A 48 20.55 -1.70 -1.32
N ALA A 49 21.23 -1.98 -0.21
CA ALA A 49 21.03 -1.32 1.07
C ALA A 49 22.38 -1.09 1.77
N PRO A 50 23.14 -0.08 1.33
CA PRO A 50 24.40 0.30 1.96
C PRO A 50 24.11 0.96 3.30
N ALA A 51 23.85 0.15 4.33
CA ALA A 51 23.39 0.57 5.66
C ALA A 51 24.40 0.25 6.77
N GLY A 52 25.69 0.11 6.39
CA GLY A 52 26.79 -0.15 7.30
C GLY A 52 26.59 -1.43 8.12
N ASN A 53 26.51 -1.30 9.45
CA ASN A 53 26.38 -2.45 10.35
C ASN A 53 24.95 -2.98 10.49
N VAL A 54 23.95 -2.22 10.04
CA VAL A 54 22.54 -2.56 10.27
C VAL A 54 22.17 -3.95 9.71
N PRO A 55 22.52 -4.31 8.46
CA PRO A 55 22.23 -5.64 7.94
C PRO A 55 22.89 -6.77 8.73
N GLY A 56 24.09 -6.54 9.28
CA GLY A 56 24.80 -7.52 10.11
C GLY A 56 24.14 -7.74 11.48
N VAL A 57 23.62 -6.67 12.09
CA VAL A 57 22.84 -6.77 13.34
C VAL A 57 21.57 -7.59 13.13
N ILE A 58 20.86 -7.33 12.03
CA ILE A 58 19.65 -8.06 11.66
C ILE A 58 19.95 -9.53 11.42
N LEU A 59 20.95 -9.85 10.58
CA LEU A 59 21.37 -11.22 10.31
C LEU A 59 21.72 -11.97 11.59
N SER A 60 22.46 -11.33 12.50
CA SER A 60 22.83 -11.91 13.80
C SER A 60 21.62 -12.20 14.68
N GLY A 61 20.60 -11.32 14.66
CA GLY A 61 19.33 -11.53 15.35
C GLY A 61 18.54 -12.71 14.77
N LEU A 62 18.41 -12.78 13.44
CA LEU A 62 17.71 -13.84 12.73
C LEU A 62 18.33 -15.22 12.96
N LEU A 63 19.67 -15.31 13.00
CA LEU A 63 20.39 -16.57 13.28
C LEU A 63 20.15 -17.09 14.71
N ARG A 64 19.80 -16.21 15.65
CA ARG A 64 19.51 -16.57 17.05
C ARG A 64 18.09 -17.09 17.24
N LEU A 65 17.20 -16.86 16.28
CA LEU A 65 15.84 -17.39 16.34
C LEU A 65 15.81 -18.87 15.98
N PRO A 66 15.28 -19.75 16.85
CA PRO A 66 15.14 -21.17 16.54
C PRO A 66 14.02 -21.44 15.53
N GLN A 67 13.01 -20.57 15.46
CA GLN A 67 11.86 -20.71 14.57
C GLN A 67 12.24 -20.37 13.12
N ARG A 68 11.68 -21.12 12.15
CA ARG A 68 11.86 -20.83 10.70
C ARG A 68 11.12 -19.56 10.24
N ILE A 69 10.10 -19.16 10.98
CA ILE A 69 9.30 -17.96 10.71
C ILE A 69 9.63 -16.94 11.81
N PRO A 70 10.20 -15.78 11.48
CA PRO A 70 10.41 -14.72 12.46
C PRO A 70 9.06 -14.12 12.93
N PRO A 71 8.96 -13.68 14.20
CA PRO A 71 7.79 -12.94 14.68
C PRO A 71 7.54 -11.64 13.87
N ALA A 72 6.28 -11.28 13.67
CA ALA A 72 5.89 -10.15 12.82
C ALA A 72 6.41 -8.79 13.32
N ASP A 73 6.47 -8.60 14.64
CA ASP A 73 7.05 -7.41 15.29
C ASP A 73 8.55 -7.30 15.05
N MET A 74 9.26 -8.43 15.02
CA MET A 74 10.68 -8.47 14.64
C MET A 74 10.88 -8.09 13.18
N VAL A 75 10.06 -8.62 12.27
CA VAL A 75 10.10 -8.28 10.84
C VAL A 75 9.92 -6.77 10.63
N GLN A 76 8.92 -6.18 11.29
CA GLN A 76 8.66 -4.74 11.22
C GLN A 76 9.84 -3.92 11.76
N ARG A 77 10.39 -4.29 12.92
CA ARG A 77 11.55 -3.63 13.52
C ARG A 77 12.76 -3.69 12.60
N ASP A 78 13.08 -4.86 12.06
CA ASP A 78 14.29 -5.07 11.27
C ASP A 78 14.21 -4.31 9.93
N ILE A 79 13.04 -4.30 9.28
CA ILE A 79 12.81 -3.49 8.08
C ILE A 79 12.95 -2.00 8.41
N HIS A 80 12.34 -1.52 9.50
CA HIS A 80 12.46 -0.13 9.93
C HIS A 80 13.91 0.29 10.20
N LEU A 81 14.73 -0.59 10.79
CA LEU A 81 16.15 -0.36 10.99
C LEU A 81 16.90 -0.24 9.66
N LEU A 82 16.60 -1.09 8.67
CA LEU A 82 17.19 -0.98 7.33
C LEU A 82 16.85 0.36 6.67
N PHE A 83 15.59 0.81 6.77
CA PHE A 83 15.19 2.13 6.27
C PHE A 83 16.02 3.24 6.89
N LYS A 84 16.11 3.28 8.23
CA LYS A 84 16.92 4.30 8.92
C LYS A 84 18.40 4.26 8.51
N GLY A 85 18.97 3.07 8.37
CA GLY A 85 20.36 2.92 7.97
C GLY A 85 20.63 3.36 6.51
N VAL A 86 19.69 3.09 5.60
CA VAL A 86 19.77 3.54 4.21
C VAL A 86 19.52 5.04 4.10
N GLU A 87 18.51 5.59 4.78
CA GLU A 87 18.21 7.02 4.82
C GLU A 87 19.42 7.82 5.30
N GLN A 88 20.05 7.42 6.41
CA GLN A 88 21.26 8.07 6.94
C GLN A 88 22.43 8.11 5.95
N THR A 89 22.47 7.17 5.00
CA THR A 89 23.55 7.05 4.01
C THR A 89 23.23 7.78 2.71
N LEU A 90 21.94 8.00 2.40
CA LEU A 90 21.46 8.52 1.10
C LEU A 90 20.87 9.94 1.15
N ILE A 91 20.98 10.65 2.28
CA ILE A 91 20.36 11.97 2.55
C ILE A 91 20.55 12.99 1.41
N ASP A 92 21.68 12.98 0.69
CA ASP A 92 22.03 14.08 -0.24
C ASP A 92 21.66 13.88 -1.72
N ARG A 93 21.16 12.70 -2.15
CA ARG A 93 21.08 12.38 -3.61
C ARG A 93 19.71 12.00 -4.15
N VAL A 94 18.64 12.05 -3.37
CA VAL A 94 17.46 11.22 -3.66
C VAL A 94 16.17 12.03 -3.62
N VAL A 95 15.91 12.75 -4.73
CA VAL A 95 14.72 13.60 -4.91
C VAL A 95 13.86 13.00 -6.05
N TYR A 96 12.66 12.53 -5.68
CA TYR A 96 11.52 12.08 -6.52
C TYR A 96 11.55 10.73 -7.28
N GLY A 97 12.68 10.18 -7.73
CA GLY A 97 12.70 8.90 -8.47
C GLY A 97 12.55 7.61 -7.62
N THR A 98 12.49 7.78 -6.29
CA THR A 98 12.98 6.78 -5.33
C THR A 98 11.94 6.34 -4.31
N PHE A 99 10.71 6.82 -4.45
CA PHE A 99 9.60 6.42 -3.58
C PHE A 99 9.14 4.98 -3.82
N TYR A 100 9.43 4.39 -4.99
CA TYR A 100 9.05 3.00 -5.30
C TYR A 100 10.24 2.02 -5.31
N ALA A 101 11.41 2.47 -5.77
CA ALA A 101 12.61 1.63 -5.89
C ALA A 101 13.33 1.38 -4.56
N ALA A 102 13.39 2.37 -3.66
CA ALA A 102 14.05 2.22 -2.36
C ALA A 102 13.32 1.22 -1.44
N PRO A 103 11.98 1.27 -1.32
CA PRO A 103 11.20 0.19 -0.69
C PRO A 103 11.47 -1.19 -1.26
N ALA A 104 11.55 -1.32 -2.59
CA ALA A 104 11.83 -2.59 -3.27
C ALA A 104 13.20 -3.14 -2.87
N ALA A 105 14.21 -2.28 -2.89
CA ALA A 105 15.58 -2.62 -2.57
C ALA A 105 15.75 -3.03 -1.10
N ILE A 106 15.06 -2.35 -0.18
CA ILE A 106 15.08 -2.67 1.25
C ILE A 106 14.35 -4.00 1.52
N LEU A 107 13.18 -4.21 0.93
CA LEU A 107 12.47 -5.49 1.02
C LEU A 107 13.29 -6.64 0.46
N GLY A 108 13.83 -6.48 -0.75
CA GLY A 108 14.68 -7.49 -1.37
C GLY A 108 15.93 -7.77 -0.54
N THR A 109 16.50 -6.74 0.10
CA THR A 109 17.59 -6.91 1.06
C THR A 109 17.15 -7.74 2.26
N TYR A 110 16.00 -7.44 2.87
CA TYR A 110 15.52 -8.19 4.01
C TYR A 110 15.22 -9.65 3.64
N GLN A 111 14.63 -9.92 2.48
CA GLN A 111 14.45 -11.27 1.96
C GLN A 111 15.77 -12.03 1.79
N HIS A 112 16.81 -11.36 1.31
CA HIS A 112 18.14 -11.94 1.22
C HIS A 112 18.75 -12.25 2.60
N LEU A 113 18.51 -11.40 3.61
CA LEU A 113 18.92 -11.67 4.99
C LEU A 113 18.17 -12.87 5.59
N LEU A 114 16.87 -13.00 5.32
CA LEU A 114 16.08 -14.16 5.70
C LEU A 114 16.62 -15.45 5.08
N LYS A 115 16.93 -15.43 3.77
CA LYS A 115 17.56 -16.58 3.07
C LYS A 115 18.90 -16.96 3.69
N LEU A 116 19.77 -15.98 3.97
CA LEU A 116 21.05 -16.22 4.64
C LEU A 116 20.88 -16.82 6.04
N ALA A 117 19.80 -16.49 6.74
CA ALA A 117 19.49 -17.05 8.05
C ALA A 117 18.72 -18.39 8.01
N GLY A 118 18.53 -18.99 6.83
CA GLY A 118 17.77 -20.22 6.66
C GLY A 118 16.26 -20.07 6.93
N LYS A 119 15.74 -18.84 6.84
CA LYS A 119 14.31 -18.53 7.02
C LYS A 119 13.59 -18.53 5.68
N ASP A 120 12.32 -18.87 5.68
CA ASP A 120 11.50 -18.86 4.47
C ASP A 120 10.93 -17.43 4.24
N PRO A 121 11.33 -16.74 3.15
CA PRO A 121 10.83 -15.40 2.85
C PRO A 121 9.33 -15.38 2.56
N ASN A 122 8.76 -16.44 1.97
CA ASN A 122 7.34 -16.50 1.62
C ASN A 122 6.46 -16.65 2.87
N LEU A 123 6.97 -17.32 3.90
CA LEU A 123 6.26 -17.46 5.19
C LEU A 123 6.42 -16.23 6.09
N SER A 124 7.46 -15.42 5.86
CA SER A 124 7.73 -14.21 6.66
C SER A 124 6.82 -13.03 6.28
N PHE A 125 6.15 -13.10 5.12
CA PHE A 125 5.15 -12.14 4.67
C PHE A 125 3.85 -12.89 4.32
N PRO A 126 2.99 -13.17 5.32
CA PRO A 126 1.84 -14.08 5.15
C PRO A 126 0.81 -13.57 4.12
N GLU A 127 0.78 -12.26 3.87
CA GLU A 127 -0.06 -11.66 2.84
C GLU A 127 0.75 -11.15 1.62
N GLY A 128 2.00 -11.57 1.47
CA GLY A 128 2.88 -11.19 0.37
C GLY A 128 3.58 -9.82 0.54
N LEU A 129 4.48 -9.50 -0.40
CA LEU A 129 5.34 -8.31 -0.33
C LEU A 129 4.59 -6.98 -0.47
N TRP A 130 3.37 -7.02 -1.03
CA TRP A 130 2.51 -5.85 -1.16
C TRP A 130 2.05 -5.29 0.18
N GLN A 131 1.97 -6.11 1.23
CA GLN A 131 1.65 -5.68 2.59
C GLN A 131 2.56 -4.52 3.03
N PHE A 132 3.86 -4.65 2.76
CA PHE A 132 4.84 -3.62 3.11
C PHE A 132 4.64 -2.32 2.31
N TYR A 133 4.40 -2.42 1.00
CA TYR A 133 4.20 -1.24 0.16
C TYR A 133 2.97 -0.44 0.56
N ILE A 134 1.92 -1.10 1.02
CA ILE A 134 0.69 -0.44 1.44
C ILE A 134 0.91 0.26 2.77
N ASP A 135 1.53 -0.40 3.75
CA ASP A 135 1.86 0.20 5.04
C ASP A 135 2.86 1.36 4.90
N TYR A 136 3.76 1.31 3.92
CA TYR A 136 4.71 2.37 3.61
C TYR A 136 4.09 3.51 2.76
N ALA A 137 3.37 3.21 1.69
CA ALA A 137 2.83 4.20 0.73
C ALA A 137 1.59 4.94 1.24
N LEU A 138 0.83 4.37 2.19
CA LEU A 138 -0.29 5.07 2.83
C LEU A 138 0.16 6.34 3.58
N ARG A 139 1.46 6.47 3.90
CA ARG A 139 2.05 7.66 4.55
C ARG A 139 2.06 8.91 3.67
N ASP A 140 2.17 8.76 2.35
CA ASP A 140 2.36 9.91 1.45
C ASP A 140 1.13 10.25 0.58
N ASP A 141 0.14 9.35 0.44
CA ASP A 141 -0.84 9.48 -0.66
C ASP A 141 -2.34 9.37 -0.31
N THR A 142 -2.75 9.13 0.94
CA THR A 142 -4.21 9.09 1.24
C THR A 142 -4.91 10.44 1.12
N ALA A 143 -4.17 11.55 1.17
CA ALA A 143 -4.71 12.91 1.11
C ALA A 143 -4.56 13.61 -0.27
N ARG A 144 -3.98 12.95 -1.28
CA ARG A 144 -3.73 13.58 -2.61
C ARG A 144 -4.68 13.15 -3.72
N HIS A 145 -5.63 12.26 -3.45
CA HIS A 145 -6.73 12.01 -4.39
C HIS A 145 -7.73 13.16 -4.39
N THR A 146 -7.36 14.24 -5.08
CA THR A 146 -8.30 15.29 -5.46
C THR A 146 -9.07 14.77 -6.67
N CYS A 147 -10.34 14.41 -6.47
CA CYS A 147 -11.20 14.11 -7.61
C CYS A 147 -11.59 15.43 -8.29
N GLU A 148 -11.28 15.56 -9.57
CA GLU A 148 -11.67 16.73 -10.36
C GLU A 148 -13.22 16.75 -10.50
N THR A 149 -13.87 17.83 -10.09
CA THR A 149 -15.32 17.98 -10.19
C THR A 149 -15.80 18.40 -11.59
N HIS A 150 -14.86 18.62 -12.53
CA HIS A 150 -15.16 19.12 -13.87
C HIS A 150 -16.13 18.21 -14.63
N GLY A 151 -15.94 16.90 -14.57
CA GLY A 151 -16.85 15.95 -15.22
C GLY A 151 -18.28 16.01 -14.67
N PHE A 152 -18.41 16.19 -13.34
CA PHE A 152 -19.70 16.36 -12.69
C PHE A 152 -20.41 17.64 -13.15
N ASP A 153 -19.74 18.79 -13.08
CA ASP A 153 -20.32 20.07 -13.50
C ASP A 153 -20.60 20.14 -15.01
N THR A 154 -19.74 19.52 -15.83
CA THR A 154 -19.95 19.39 -17.28
C THR A 154 -21.21 18.59 -17.58
N THR A 155 -21.39 17.45 -16.91
CA THR A 155 -22.59 16.61 -17.06
C THR A 155 -23.86 17.37 -16.67
N LEU A 156 -23.85 18.05 -15.52
CA LEU A 156 -25.00 18.88 -15.10
C LEU A 156 -25.34 19.96 -16.14
N THR A 157 -24.32 20.60 -16.71
CA THR A 157 -24.50 21.65 -17.72
C THR A 157 -25.06 21.09 -19.02
N GLN A 158 -24.51 19.99 -19.53
CA GLN A 158 -24.96 19.32 -20.77
C GLN A 158 -26.43 18.90 -20.67
N HIS A 159 -26.85 18.38 -19.51
CA HIS A 159 -28.22 17.94 -19.26
C HIS A 159 -29.13 19.03 -18.70
N LYS A 160 -28.64 20.28 -18.57
CA LYS A 160 -29.40 21.43 -18.03
C LYS A 160 -29.97 21.18 -16.63
N ILE A 161 -29.28 20.39 -15.82
CA ILE A 161 -29.68 20.07 -14.44
C ILE A 161 -29.16 21.16 -13.50
N LYS A 162 -30.05 21.80 -12.74
CA LYS A 162 -29.70 22.77 -11.71
C LYS A 162 -29.84 22.12 -10.33
N LEU A 163 -28.76 22.11 -9.57
CA LEU A 163 -28.71 21.59 -8.20
C LEU A 163 -28.41 22.70 -7.22
N SER A 164 -29.05 22.69 -6.05
CA SER A 164 -28.66 23.54 -4.93
C SER A 164 -27.30 23.14 -4.37
N ALA A 165 -26.66 23.99 -3.56
CA ALA A 165 -25.40 23.64 -2.90
C ALA A 165 -25.54 22.39 -2.01
N VAL A 166 -26.66 22.25 -1.31
CA VAL A 166 -26.98 21.07 -0.50
C VAL A 166 -27.08 19.83 -1.38
N ASP A 167 -27.79 19.90 -2.51
CA ASP A 167 -27.97 18.75 -3.40
C ASP A 167 -26.66 18.35 -4.08
N ARG A 168 -25.78 19.31 -4.41
CA ARG A 168 -24.44 19.04 -4.93
C ARG A 168 -23.60 18.26 -3.92
N VAL A 169 -23.52 18.72 -2.67
CA VAL A 169 -22.78 18.02 -1.61
C VAL A 169 -23.42 16.65 -1.31
N THR A 170 -24.74 16.56 -1.36
CA THR A 170 -25.47 15.29 -1.19
C THR A 170 -25.13 14.30 -2.29
N ALA A 171 -25.07 14.72 -3.55
CA ALA A 171 -24.71 13.85 -4.66
C ALA A 171 -23.30 13.26 -4.47
N TRP A 172 -22.33 14.09 -4.08
CA TRP A 172 -20.97 13.62 -3.78
C TRP A 172 -20.92 12.69 -2.56
N ALA A 173 -21.60 13.04 -1.46
CA ALA A 173 -21.65 12.19 -0.28
C ALA A 173 -22.28 10.81 -0.59
N MET A 174 -23.37 10.78 -1.38
CA MET A 174 -24.01 9.54 -1.78
C MET A 174 -23.15 8.72 -2.75
N ALA A 175 -22.44 9.36 -3.69
CA ALA A 175 -21.50 8.68 -4.57
C ALA A 175 -20.35 8.04 -3.78
N THR A 176 -19.77 8.78 -2.82
CA THR A 176 -18.73 8.26 -1.92
C THR A 176 -19.25 7.12 -1.05
N ALA A 177 -20.45 7.25 -0.47
CA ALA A 177 -21.06 6.19 0.32
C ALA A 177 -21.25 4.93 -0.54
N SER A 178 -21.86 5.07 -1.72
CA SER A 178 -22.07 3.96 -2.65
C SER A 178 -20.74 3.29 -3.06
N CYS A 179 -19.68 4.08 -3.27
CA CYS A 179 -18.35 3.57 -3.59
C CYS A 179 -17.77 2.75 -2.43
N LEU A 180 -17.87 3.24 -1.19
CA LEU A 180 -17.38 2.53 0.00
C LEU A 180 -18.13 1.21 0.25
N HIS A 181 -19.44 1.18 -0.01
CA HIS A 181 -20.26 -0.04 0.05
C HIS A 181 -19.84 -1.08 -1.00
N GLN A 182 -19.47 -0.63 -2.20
CA GLN A 182 -19.08 -1.50 -3.34
C GLN A 182 -17.57 -1.71 -3.45
N TYR A 183 -16.77 -1.21 -2.50
CA TYR A 183 -15.32 -1.12 -2.66
C TYR A 183 -14.65 -2.48 -2.82
N TYR A 184 -15.13 -3.49 -2.12
CA TYR A 184 -14.56 -4.84 -2.21
C TYR A 184 -14.86 -5.50 -3.56
N ASP A 185 -16.04 -5.25 -4.15
CA ASP A 185 -16.39 -5.74 -5.47
C ASP A 185 -15.57 -5.04 -6.57
N LEU A 186 -15.27 -3.75 -6.38
CA LEU A 186 -14.36 -3.00 -7.26
C LEU A 186 -12.94 -3.56 -7.20
N LEU A 187 -12.43 -3.85 -6.00
CA LEU A 187 -11.12 -4.48 -5.82
C LEU A 187 -11.09 -5.90 -6.40
N GLU A 188 -12.16 -6.67 -6.25
CA GLU A 188 -12.28 -7.98 -6.86
C GLU A 188 -12.18 -7.88 -8.39
N ASN A 189 -12.85 -6.90 -9.00
CA ASN A 189 -12.72 -6.70 -10.44
C ASN A 189 -11.28 -6.37 -10.85
N GLU A 190 -10.59 -5.45 -10.17
CA GLU A 190 -9.17 -5.15 -10.46
C GLU A 190 -8.27 -6.39 -10.31
N TRP A 191 -8.50 -7.18 -9.26
CA TRP A 191 -7.76 -8.42 -9.04
C TRP A 191 -8.03 -9.42 -10.16
N ARG A 192 -9.31 -9.69 -10.44
CA ARG A 192 -9.74 -10.66 -11.46
C ARG A 192 -9.17 -10.30 -12.82
N GLU A 193 -9.33 -9.05 -13.24
CA GLU A 193 -8.87 -8.58 -14.55
C GLU A 193 -7.36 -8.76 -14.75
N ARG A 194 -6.57 -8.60 -13.68
CA ARG A 194 -5.12 -8.81 -13.74
C ARG A 194 -4.76 -10.29 -13.68
N VAL A 195 -5.30 -11.01 -12.71
CA VAL A 195 -4.91 -12.41 -12.44
C VAL A 195 -5.41 -13.35 -13.51
N LEU A 196 -6.66 -13.21 -13.96
CA LEU A 196 -7.23 -14.09 -15.00
C LEU A 196 -6.46 -13.96 -16.32
N ILE A 197 -6.11 -12.73 -16.71
CA ILE A 197 -5.27 -12.48 -17.88
C ILE A 197 -3.85 -13.00 -17.67
N TYR A 198 -3.25 -12.77 -16.50
CA TYR A 198 -1.90 -13.24 -16.19
C TYR A 198 -1.78 -14.76 -16.29
N VAL A 199 -2.70 -15.49 -15.65
CA VAL A 199 -2.72 -16.97 -15.70
C VAL A 199 -2.90 -17.46 -17.13
N LEU A 200 -3.73 -16.77 -17.92
CA LEU A 200 -3.91 -17.10 -19.34
C LEU A 200 -2.61 -16.86 -20.14
N GLN A 201 -1.90 -15.76 -19.87
CA GLN A 201 -0.63 -15.44 -20.52
C GLN A 201 0.47 -16.45 -20.19
N GLU A 202 0.55 -16.91 -18.93
CA GLU A 202 1.52 -17.94 -18.54
C GLU A 202 1.22 -19.28 -19.22
N LEU A 203 -0.03 -19.72 -19.20
CA LEU A 203 -0.44 -21.00 -19.82
C LEU A 203 -0.27 -21.03 -21.34
N THR A 204 -0.28 -19.87 -21.98
CA THR A 204 -0.17 -19.74 -23.44
C THR A 204 1.20 -19.28 -23.91
N ALA A 205 2.17 -19.10 -23.00
CA ALA A 205 3.48 -18.51 -23.31
C ALA A 205 4.26 -19.28 -24.39
N GLU A 206 4.19 -20.61 -24.37
CA GLU A 206 4.93 -21.48 -25.30
C GLU A 206 4.17 -21.77 -26.59
N ARG A 207 2.95 -21.23 -26.75
CA ARG A 207 2.14 -21.49 -27.94
C ARG A 207 2.55 -20.59 -29.12
N PRO A 208 2.32 -21.03 -30.36
CA PRO A 208 2.56 -20.19 -31.54
C PRO A 208 1.77 -18.88 -31.56
N ASP A 209 0.61 -18.85 -30.90
CA ASP A 209 -0.29 -17.70 -30.77
C ASP A 209 -0.06 -16.87 -29.49
N SER A 210 1.03 -17.10 -28.75
CA SER A 210 1.32 -16.43 -27.47
C SER A 210 1.30 -14.89 -27.55
N ALA A 211 1.73 -14.33 -28.68
CA ALA A 211 1.71 -12.88 -28.92
C ALA A 211 0.30 -12.26 -28.86
N HIS A 212 -0.75 -13.04 -29.16
CA HIS A 212 -2.14 -12.60 -29.00
C HIS A 212 -2.47 -12.42 -27.51
N PHE A 213 -2.20 -13.46 -26.71
CA PHE A 213 -2.50 -13.49 -25.28
C PHE A 213 -1.68 -12.46 -24.48
N GLN A 214 -0.41 -12.25 -24.84
CA GLN A 214 0.46 -11.24 -24.21
C GLN A 214 -0.08 -9.81 -24.31
N ARG A 215 -0.89 -9.50 -25.33
CA ARG A 215 -1.50 -8.17 -25.50
C ARG A 215 -2.86 -8.02 -24.82
N MET A 216 -3.43 -9.09 -24.25
CA MET A 216 -4.81 -9.08 -23.76
C MET A 216 -5.07 -8.03 -22.69
N TYR A 217 -4.15 -7.82 -21.75
CA TYR A 217 -4.34 -6.78 -20.73
C TYR A 217 -4.50 -5.39 -21.36
N ARG A 218 -3.66 -5.06 -22.35
CA ARG A 218 -3.73 -3.78 -23.08
C ARG A 218 -5.03 -3.67 -23.90
N LEU A 219 -5.48 -4.78 -24.50
CA LEU A 219 -6.75 -4.81 -25.24
C LEU A 219 -7.95 -4.61 -24.32
N TRP A 220 -7.92 -5.22 -23.13
CA TRP A 220 -8.94 -5.00 -22.12
C TRP A 220 -8.93 -3.56 -21.60
N ASP A 221 -7.75 -3.02 -21.30
CA ASP A 221 -7.59 -1.65 -20.81
C ASP A 221 -8.27 -0.62 -21.72
N GLY A 222 -8.12 -0.77 -23.05
CA GLY A 222 -8.80 0.09 -24.03
C GLY A 222 -10.31 -0.13 -24.16
N LYS A 223 -10.86 -1.23 -23.64
CA LYS A 223 -12.30 -1.56 -23.66
C LYS A 223 -12.98 -1.45 -22.30
N ARG A 224 -12.20 -1.27 -21.23
CA ARG A 224 -12.68 -1.27 -19.86
C ARG A 224 -13.71 -0.16 -19.67
N PRO A 225 -14.95 -0.48 -19.25
CA PRO A 225 -15.96 0.54 -19.03
C PRO A 225 -15.63 1.32 -17.75
N TYR A 226 -15.68 2.65 -17.83
CA TYR A 226 -15.60 3.56 -16.67
C TYR A 226 -16.97 4.08 -16.22
N VAL A 227 -18.02 3.76 -16.97
CA VAL A 227 -19.43 4.04 -16.69
C VAL A 227 -20.29 2.86 -17.13
N ARG A 228 -21.51 2.75 -16.60
CA ARG A 228 -22.48 1.75 -17.07
C ARG A 228 -23.02 2.17 -18.45
N GLY A 229 -23.07 1.21 -19.38
CA GLY A 229 -23.58 1.40 -20.73
C GLY A 229 -25.11 1.37 -20.80
N GLN A 230 -25.64 1.47 -22.02
CA GLN A 230 -27.08 1.36 -22.27
C GLN A 230 -27.62 -0.07 -22.09
N ASP A 231 -26.74 -1.07 -22.14
CA ASP A 231 -27.04 -2.49 -21.98
C ASP A 231 -26.93 -2.97 -20.53
N VAL A 232 -26.93 -2.04 -19.57
CA VAL A 232 -26.97 -2.36 -18.15
C VAL A 232 -28.28 -3.07 -17.79
N GLN A 233 -28.19 -4.14 -17.01
CA GLN A 233 -29.37 -4.86 -16.55
C GLN A 233 -30.05 -4.13 -15.37
N PRO A 234 -31.37 -4.34 -15.15
CA PRO A 234 -32.05 -3.78 -13.99
C PRO A 234 -31.34 -4.19 -12.69
N HIS A 235 -31.14 -3.22 -11.79
CA HIS A 235 -30.45 -3.39 -10.51
C HIS A 235 -28.97 -3.82 -10.59
N GLU A 236 -28.37 -3.86 -11.79
CA GLU A 236 -26.95 -4.18 -11.95
C GLU A 236 -26.08 -3.05 -11.41
N THR A 237 -25.27 -3.37 -10.40
CA THR A 237 -24.27 -2.43 -9.86
C THR A 237 -23.17 -2.20 -10.88
N TYR A 238 -22.44 -1.10 -10.76
CA TYR A 238 -21.31 -0.85 -11.67
C TYR A 238 -20.23 -1.94 -11.60
N PRO A 239 -19.82 -2.45 -10.42
CA PRO A 239 -18.92 -3.60 -10.34
C PRO A 239 -19.44 -4.84 -11.07
N ALA A 240 -20.73 -5.18 -10.89
CA ALA A 240 -21.33 -6.33 -11.58
C ALA A 240 -21.32 -6.15 -13.11
N TYR A 241 -21.69 -4.97 -13.59
CA TYR A 241 -21.63 -4.62 -15.01
C TYR A 241 -20.22 -4.75 -15.59
N ARG A 242 -19.22 -4.17 -14.90
CA ARG A 242 -17.82 -4.25 -15.34
C ARG A 242 -17.32 -5.69 -15.36
N ARG A 243 -17.70 -6.50 -14.37
CA ARG A 243 -17.35 -7.93 -14.30
C ARG A 243 -17.92 -8.70 -15.48
N ARG A 244 -19.22 -8.54 -15.76
CA ARG A 244 -19.88 -9.15 -16.92
C ARG A 244 -19.18 -8.77 -18.23
N LYS A 245 -18.84 -7.49 -18.41
CA LYS A 245 -18.11 -7.03 -19.60
C LYS A 245 -16.72 -7.64 -19.72
N PHE A 246 -16.04 -7.83 -18.60
CA PHE A 246 -14.76 -8.51 -18.58
C PHE A 246 -14.90 -10.01 -18.93
N ASP A 247 -15.90 -10.69 -18.37
CA ASP A 247 -16.16 -12.10 -18.66
C ASP A 247 -16.54 -12.31 -20.14
N GLU A 248 -17.37 -11.43 -20.73
CA GLU A 248 -17.69 -11.42 -22.18
C GLU A 248 -16.42 -11.25 -23.05
N PHE A 249 -15.55 -10.30 -22.67
CA PHE A 249 -14.27 -10.06 -23.34
C PHE A 249 -13.36 -11.29 -23.28
N LEU A 250 -13.25 -11.91 -22.11
CA LEU A 250 -12.37 -13.04 -21.87
C LEU A 250 -12.89 -14.30 -22.56
N ALA A 251 -14.19 -14.56 -22.53
CA ALA A 251 -14.81 -15.68 -23.23
C ALA A 251 -14.50 -15.64 -24.73
N THR A 252 -14.57 -14.46 -25.35
CA THR A 252 -14.22 -14.27 -26.77
C THR A 252 -12.75 -14.62 -27.04
N ALA A 253 -11.84 -14.25 -26.14
CA ALA A 253 -10.42 -14.57 -26.28
C ALA A 253 -10.11 -16.06 -26.04
N MET A 254 -10.99 -16.78 -25.33
CA MET A 254 -10.81 -18.19 -25.00
C MET A 254 -11.47 -19.15 -26.00
N ASP A 255 -12.30 -18.67 -26.93
CA ASP A 255 -13.12 -19.47 -27.86
C ASP A 255 -12.30 -20.46 -28.72
N GLY A 256 -11.02 -20.15 -29.00
CA GLY A 256 -10.11 -21.01 -29.76
C GLY A 256 -9.20 -21.92 -28.92
N LEU A 257 -9.25 -21.85 -27.59
CA LEU A 257 -8.35 -22.62 -26.72
C LEU A 257 -8.80 -24.08 -26.61
N PRO A 258 -7.87 -25.05 -26.65
CA PRO A 258 -8.15 -26.43 -26.31
C PRO A 258 -8.82 -26.56 -24.94
N LYS A 259 -9.83 -27.43 -24.84
CA LYS A 259 -10.59 -27.65 -23.59
C LYS A 259 -9.70 -28.03 -22.41
N SER A 260 -8.60 -28.74 -22.65
CA SER A 260 -7.61 -29.08 -21.63
C SER A 260 -6.96 -27.83 -21.01
N LEU A 261 -6.56 -26.87 -21.85
CA LEU A 261 -5.99 -25.60 -21.39
C LEU A 261 -7.03 -24.72 -20.70
N GLN A 262 -8.28 -24.72 -21.19
CA GLN A 262 -9.37 -24.01 -20.49
C GLN A 262 -9.61 -24.58 -19.09
N ALA A 263 -9.60 -25.91 -18.95
CA ALA A 263 -9.75 -26.57 -17.66
C ALA A 263 -8.56 -26.29 -16.71
N GLU A 264 -7.32 -26.31 -17.23
CA GLU A 264 -6.14 -25.97 -16.45
C GLU A 264 -6.15 -24.49 -16.02
N TRP A 265 -6.53 -23.59 -16.93
CA TRP A 265 -6.70 -22.17 -16.61
C TRP A 265 -7.70 -21.95 -15.49
N LEU A 266 -8.87 -22.60 -15.58
CA LEU A 266 -9.89 -22.51 -14.53
C LEU A 266 -9.37 -23.02 -13.19
N ALA A 267 -8.66 -24.14 -13.17
CA ALA A 267 -8.08 -24.70 -11.95
C ALA A 267 -7.07 -23.73 -11.30
N ARG A 268 -6.15 -23.15 -12.09
CA ARG A 268 -5.17 -22.19 -11.58
C ARG A 268 -5.80 -20.89 -11.10
N VAL A 269 -6.85 -20.41 -11.78
CA VAL A 269 -7.61 -19.22 -11.35
C VAL A 269 -8.31 -19.47 -10.03
N GLN A 270 -8.99 -20.62 -9.87
CA GLN A 270 -9.65 -20.99 -8.62
C GLN A 270 -8.65 -21.08 -7.45
N GLU A 271 -7.49 -21.69 -7.69
CA GLU A 271 -6.42 -21.76 -6.70
C GLU A 271 -5.90 -20.37 -6.31
N ALA A 272 -5.68 -19.49 -7.30
CA ALA A 272 -5.23 -18.12 -7.06
C ALA A 272 -6.28 -17.30 -6.29
N GLU A 273 -7.56 -17.48 -6.59
CA GLU A 273 -8.67 -16.80 -5.93
C GLU A 273 -8.76 -17.19 -4.46
N GLN A 274 -8.71 -18.49 -4.17
CA GLN A 274 -8.72 -19.02 -2.80
C GLN A 274 -7.53 -18.52 -1.97
N LYS A 275 -6.35 -18.40 -2.59
CA LYS A 275 -5.13 -17.97 -1.90
C LYS A 275 -5.02 -16.45 -1.73
N GLY A 276 -5.45 -15.68 -2.73
CA GLY A 276 -5.01 -14.30 -2.89
C GLY A 276 -6.09 -13.23 -2.81
N LEU A 277 -7.34 -13.51 -3.20
CA LEU A 277 -8.35 -12.47 -3.38
C LEU A 277 -8.70 -11.76 -2.06
N SER A 278 -8.94 -12.53 -0.99
CA SER A 278 -9.30 -11.95 0.31
C SER A 278 -8.18 -11.10 0.90
N ALA A 279 -6.92 -11.53 0.76
CA ALA A 279 -5.75 -10.77 1.18
C ALA A 279 -5.64 -9.47 0.37
N TYR A 280 -5.80 -9.54 -0.95
CA TYR A 280 -5.79 -8.37 -1.82
C TYR A 280 -6.88 -7.35 -1.44
N GLN A 281 -8.11 -7.80 -1.22
CA GLN A 281 -9.21 -6.93 -0.79
C GLN A 281 -8.92 -6.26 0.56
N ARG A 282 -8.43 -7.03 1.54
CA ARG A 282 -8.05 -6.46 2.84
C ARG A 282 -6.96 -5.41 2.67
N GLN A 283 -5.92 -5.72 1.93
CA GLN A 283 -4.75 -4.88 1.71
C GLN A 283 -5.08 -3.58 0.97
N MET A 284 -5.73 -3.68 -0.18
CA MET A 284 -5.98 -2.54 -1.09
C MET A 284 -7.22 -1.72 -0.71
N SER A 285 -7.95 -2.14 0.33
CA SER A 285 -9.11 -1.39 0.83
C SER A 285 -8.72 0.02 1.29
N ILE A 286 -9.52 1.02 0.92
CA ILE A 286 -9.39 2.37 1.51
C ILE A 286 -10.12 2.50 2.85
N ARG A 287 -10.89 1.47 3.23
CA ARG A 287 -11.59 1.39 4.51
C ARG A 287 -10.65 0.94 5.61
N SER A 288 -9.64 1.76 5.87
CA SER A 288 -8.64 1.50 6.88
C SER A 288 -8.00 2.81 7.33
N TYR A 289 -7.53 2.84 8.57
CA TYR A 289 -6.67 3.91 9.07
C TYR A 289 -5.34 3.33 9.57
N LEU A 290 -4.38 4.21 9.79
CA LEU A 290 -3.09 3.86 10.35
C LEU A 290 -3.10 4.18 11.85
N GLU A 291 -2.83 3.17 12.68
CA GLU A 291 -2.63 3.33 14.11
C GLU A 291 -1.12 3.39 14.41
N PRO A 292 -0.61 4.45 15.08
CA PRO A 292 0.81 4.52 15.42
C PRO A 292 1.24 3.34 16.30
N GLY A 293 2.25 2.61 15.87
CA GLY A 293 2.91 1.54 16.63
C GLY A 293 4.37 1.86 16.94
N VAL A 294 5.02 0.95 17.69
CA VAL A 294 6.40 1.15 18.19
C VAL A 294 7.43 1.22 17.07
N TYR A 295 7.26 0.44 16.00
CA TYR A 295 8.22 0.32 14.89
C TYR A 295 7.65 0.72 13.54
N GLY A 296 6.39 1.13 13.50
CA GLY A 296 5.66 1.44 12.28
C GLY A 296 4.19 1.68 12.59
N GLU A 297 3.45 2.17 11.61
CA GLU A 297 2.00 2.25 11.74
C GLU A 297 1.40 0.88 11.44
N VAL A 298 0.33 0.54 12.15
CA VAL A 298 -0.43 -0.68 11.93
C VAL A 298 -1.71 -0.28 11.20
N ARG A 299 -1.90 -0.83 10.01
CA ARG A 299 -3.14 -0.64 9.27
C ARG A 299 -4.30 -1.35 9.98
N LYS A 300 -5.31 -0.59 10.37
CA LYS A 300 -6.52 -1.07 11.03
C LYS A 300 -7.71 -0.94 10.08
N PRO A 301 -8.46 -2.03 9.82
CA PRO A 301 -9.65 -1.96 8.99
C PRO A 301 -10.74 -1.13 9.70
N VAL A 302 -11.53 -0.41 8.90
CA VAL A 302 -12.75 0.26 9.35
C VAL A 302 -13.95 -0.61 8.91
N PRO A 303 -14.66 -1.24 9.87
CA PRO A 303 -15.92 -1.92 9.58
C PRO A 303 -16.92 -1.01 8.84
N LEU A 304 -17.80 -1.59 8.03
CA LEU A 304 -18.65 -0.78 7.14
C LEU A 304 -19.68 -0.01 7.96
N GLU A 305 -20.19 -0.65 8.99
CA GLU A 305 -21.12 -0.14 10.00
C GLU A 305 -20.56 1.06 10.78
N SER A 306 -19.23 1.19 10.89
CA SER A 306 -18.57 2.31 11.57
C SER A 306 -17.92 3.32 10.62
N ALA A 307 -18.07 3.13 9.31
CA ALA A 307 -17.49 4.02 8.31
C ALA A 307 -18.27 5.34 8.21
N HIS A 308 -17.52 6.43 8.06
CA HIS A 308 -18.06 7.79 7.95
C HIS A 308 -17.42 8.52 6.78
N ILE A 309 -18.15 9.49 6.22
CA ILE A 309 -17.63 10.47 5.27
C ILE A 309 -17.33 11.75 6.04
N GLY A 310 -16.09 12.24 5.91
CA GLY A 310 -15.68 13.55 6.38
C GLY A 310 -16.03 14.64 5.37
N ILE A 311 -16.78 15.65 5.79
CA ILE A 311 -17.05 16.85 5.01
C ILE A 311 -16.46 18.06 5.72
N ILE A 312 -15.60 18.81 5.02
CA ILE A 312 -15.04 20.06 5.53
C ILE A 312 -15.84 21.21 4.92
N HIS A 313 -16.58 21.93 5.76
CA HIS A 313 -17.35 23.10 5.33
C HIS A 313 -17.05 24.28 6.25
N GLN A 314 -16.58 25.38 5.66
CA GLN A 314 -16.22 26.62 6.37
C GLN A 314 -15.24 26.40 7.55
N GLY A 315 -14.25 25.51 7.37
CA GLY A 315 -13.24 25.20 8.39
C GLY A 315 -13.73 24.29 9.52
N ARG A 316 -14.93 23.71 9.40
CA ARG A 316 -15.48 22.71 10.34
C ARG A 316 -15.49 21.34 9.69
N TYR A 317 -15.17 20.32 10.47
CA TYR A 317 -15.22 18.92 10.07
C TYR A 317 -16.54 18.32 10.52
N TYR A 318 -17.23 17.66 9.61
CA TYR A 318 -18.47 16.93 9.85
C TYR A 318 -18.28 15.47 9.46
N LEU A 319 -18.66 14.54 10.33
CA LEU A 319 -18.63 13.11 10.05
C LEU A 319 -20.06 12.62 9.84
N LEU A 320 -20.33 12.01 8.69
CA LEU A 320 -21.64 11.47 8.35
C LEU A 320 -21.53 9.96 8.17
N PRO A 321 -22.29 9.13 8.90
CA PRO A 321 -22.24 7.70 8.73
C PRO A 321 -22.80 7.32 7.35
N ILE A 322 -22.18 6.33 6.72
CA ILE A 322 -22.59 5.82 5.39
C ILE A 322 -23.62 4.69 5.48
N CYS A 323 -23.90 4.23 6.69
CA CYS A 323 -24.86 3.18 6.98
C CYS A 323 -26.01 3.72 7.82
N VAL A 324 -27.14 3.01 7.74
CA VAL A 324 -28.22 3.14 8.73
C VAL A 324 -27.67 2.70 10.10
N GLU A 325 -28.15 3.34 11.17
CA GLU A 325 -27.69 3.07 12.53
C GLU A 325 -27.85 1.58 12.88
N ASN A 326 -26.80 0.99 13.45
CA ASN A 326 -26.72 -0.44 13.79
C ASN A 326 -26.96 -1.39 12.60
N SER A 327 -26.63 -0.96 11.38
CA SER A 327 -26.78 -1.74 10.16
C SER A 327 -25.54 -1.64 9.26
N THR A 328 -25.45 -2.56 8.30
CA THR A 328 -24.55 -2.48 7.14
C THR A 328 -25.27 -1.97 5.90
N SER A 329 -26.56 -1.62 5.99
CA SER A 329 -27.34 -1.11 4.88
C SER A 329 -26.97 0.35 4.58
N PRO A 330 -26.89 0.75 3.29
CA PRO A 330 -26.55 2.12 2.94
C PRO A 330 -27.60 3.10 3.46
N VAL A 331 -27.12 4.26 3.92
CA VAL A 331 -27.98 5.39 4.25
C VAL A 331 -28.73 5.87 3.00
N ASP A 332 -29.99 6.24 3.15
CA ASP A 332 -30.79 6.76 2.04
C ASP A 332 -30.48 8.24 1.74
N VAL A 333 -30.82 8.65 0.53
CA VAL A 333 -30.55 10.01 0.03
C VAL A 333 -31.24 11.10 0.85
N VAL A 334 -32.44 10.85 1.38
CA VAL A 334 -33.22 11.84 2.14
C VAL A 334 -32.57 12.09 3.48
N THR A 335 -32.15 11.02 4.17
CA THR A 335 -31.41 11.11 5.43
C THR A 335 -30.08 11.84 5.24
N MET A 336 -29.30 11.47 4.22
CA MET A 336 -28.02 12.13 3.92
C MET A 336 -28.21 13.63 3.62
N ARG A 337 -29.17 13.96 2.75
CA ARG A 337 -29.50 15.34 2.38
C ARG A 337 -29.91 16.17 3.58
N THR A 338 -30.74 15.61 4.47
CA THR A 338 -31.21 16.29 5.68
C THR A 338 -30.05 16.64 6.59
N ARG A 339 -29.12 15.70 6.83
CA ARG A 339 -27.91 15.94 7.63
C ARG A 339 -27.03 17.04 7.02
N ILE A 340 -26.88 17.04 5.69
CA ILE A 340 -26.10 18.04 4.96
C ILE A 340 -26.75 19.43 5.05
N ALA A 341 -28.05 19.52 4.80
CA ALA A 341 -28.79 20.77 4.92
C ALA A 341 -28.63 21.39 6.32
N THR A 342 -28.74 20.56 7.36
CA THR A 342 -28.57 20.98 8.76
C THR A 342 -27.21 21.62 8.96
N PHE A 343 -26.09 20.97 8.63
CA PHE A 343 -24.78 21.56 8.89
C PHE A 343 -24.46 22.76 7.98
N MET A 344 -24.98 22.79 6.76
CA MET A 344 -24.77 23.91 5.83
C MET A 344 -25.56 25.16 6.22
N SER A 345 -26.65 25.02 6.95
CA SER A 345 -27.41 26.16 7.49
C SER A 345 -26.77 26.82 8.72
N TYR A 346 -25.77 26.20 9.36
CA TYR A 346 -25.13 26.82 10.52
C TYR A 346 -24.34 28.05 10.10
N PRO A 347 -24.59 29.22 10.72
CA PRO A 347 -23.86 30.43 10.39
C PRO A 347 -22.36 30.29 10.65
N ARG A 348 -21.60 30.93 9.78
CA ARG A 348 -20.14 31.03 9.85
C ARG A 348 -19.79 31.77 11.14
N ARG A 349 -19.15 31.11 12.11
CA ARG A 349 -18.46 31.89 13.16
C ARG A 349 -17.33 32.63 12.45
N LYS A 350 -17.29 33.96 12.55
CA LYS A 350 -16.07 34.71 12.25
C LYS A 350 -15.02 34.13 13.19
N PHE A 351 -14.12 33.30 12.68
CA PHE A 351 -12.90 33.02 13.41
C PHE A 351 -12.22 34.37 13.59
N ALA A 352 -12.09 34.82 14.85
CA ALA A 352 -11.20 35.93 15.14
C ALA A 352 -9.85 35.52 14.58
N SER A 353 -9.31 36.32 13.67
CA SER A 353 -7.96 36.17 13.14
C SER A 353 -6.94 36.53 14.22
N THR A 354 -7.00 35.82 15.35
CA THR A 354 -5.93 35.79 16.32
C THR A 354 -5.22 34.47 16.07
N ILE A 355 -4.38 34.47 15.03
CA ILE A 355 -3.16 33.68 15.08
C ILE A 355 -2.39 34.30 16.25
N ALA A 356 -2.68 33.83 17.47
CA ALA A 356 -1.69 33.89 18.52
C ALA A 356 -0.48 33.18 17.92
N LYS A 357 0.62 33.92 17.77
CA LYS A 357 1.95 33.35 17.60
C LYS A 357 2.13 32.41 18.79
N ALA A 358 1.73 31.15 18.63
CA ALA A 358 2.18 30.10 19.49
C ALA A 358 3.67 30.01 19.21
N ASP A 359 4.45 30.39 20.21
CA ASP A 359 5.89 30.33 20.23
C ASP A 359 6.36 29.03 19.59
N LEU A 360 6.93 29.14 18.39
CA LEU A 360 7.99 28.26 17.93
C LEU A 360 9.17 28.52 18.86
N CYS A 361 9.08 27.96 20.07
CA CYS A 361 10.16 27.94 21.02
C CYS A 361 11.23 27.02 20.44
N ALA A 362 12.24 27.67 19.86
CA ALA A 362 13.55 27.10 19.67
C ALA A 362 14.06 26.59 21.04
N SER A 363 13.86 25.30 21.29
CA SER A 363 14.56 24.58 22.36
C SER A 363 15.05 23.24 21.83
N ARG A 364 15.92 23.31 20.81
CA ARG A 364 17.02 22.36 20.70
C ARG A 364 18.28 23.05 21.21
N CYS A 365 19.06 22.31 21.99
CA CYS A 365 20.49 22.52 22.21
C CYS A 365 20.90 23.67 23.16
N ALA A 366 20.71 23.48 24.47
CA ALA A 366 21.57 24.09 25.50
C ALA A 366 21.44 23.36 26.86
N ALA A 367 21.74 22.06 26.91
CA ALA A 367 21.96 21.35 28.18
C ALA A 367 22.95 20.21 27.92
N GLY A 368 24.23 20.56 27.87
CA GLY A 368 25.27 19.57 27.63
C GLY A 368 26.68 20.11 27.49
N THR A 369 27.03 21.23 28.10
CA THR A 369 28.43 21.67 28.31
C THR A 369 28.47 22.94 29.16
N ALA A 370 28.71 22.78 30.47
CA ALA A 370 29.36 23.72 31.40
C ALA A 370 28.70 23.60 32.78
N GLY A 371 29.47 23.17 33.77
CA GLY A 371 29.02 23.14 35.16
C GLY A 371 29.78 22.17 36.07
N ALA A 372 31.07 21.98 35.82
CA ALA A 372 31.97 21.57 36.90
C ALA A 372 32.16 22.77 37.85
N VAL A 373 32.31 22.46 39.13
CA VAL A 373 32.81 23.33 40.22
C VAL A 373 31.79 24.32 40.82
N ALA A 374 31.19 23.94 41.95
CA ALA A 374 31.47 24.58 43.24
C ALA A 374 30.57 24.00 44.34
N ARG A 375 31.20 23.27 45.26
CA ARG A 375 30.76 23.12 46.66
C ARG A 375 30.80 24.50 47.32
N SER A 376 29.88 24.80 48.23
CA SER A 376 30.17 25.38 49.56
C SER A 376 28.97 26.10 50.19
N ALA A 377 28.73 25.78 51.46
CA ALA A 377 28.11 26.56 52.53
C ALA A 377 26.61 26.91 52.40
N ALA A 378 25.73 26.20 53.11
CA ALA A 378 25.43 26.32 54.55
C ALA A 378 24.50 27.52 54.87
N GLN A 379 23.20 27.27 54.97
CA GLN A 379 22.43 27.15 56.23
C GLN A 379 20.97 26.82 55.91
#